data_AF-A0A0C9ZHS4-F1
#
_entry.id   AF-A0A0C9ZHS4-F1
#
_cell.length_a   1.000
_cell.length_b   1.000
_cell.length_c   1.000
_cell.angle_alpha   90.00
_cell.angle_beta   90.00
_cell.angle_gamma   90.00
#
_symmetry.space_group_name_H-M   'P 1'
#
loop_
_entity.id
_entity.type
_entity.pdbx_description
1 polymer ?
#
loop_
_entity_poly.entity_id
_entity_poly.type
_entity_poly.pdbx_seq_one_letter_code
_entity_poly.pdbx_strand_id
1 'polypeptide(L)' 'QNFPCLLDGCKHVCSSAGDLMRHQQSLRHRPPQYFCSGCGYGFTRPDALKRHLNNKPRCRAAH' A
#
# COMPACT_ATOMS: atom_id res chain seq x y z
N GLN A 1 -20.58 -12.62 -4.93
CA GLN A 1 -20.88 -11.38 -4.18
C GLN A 1 -19.83 -10.35 -4.51
N ASN A 2 -20.23 -9.18 -4.99
CA ASN A 2 -19.31 -8.09 -5.27
C ASN A 2 -19.18 -7.19 -4.04
N PHE A 3 -17.96 -6.72 -3.77
CA PHE A 3 -17.61 -5.90 -2.62
C PHE A 3 -17.17 -4.51 -3.10
N PRO A 4 -18.11 -3.57 -3.26
CA PRO A 4 -17.79 -2.22 -3.67
C PRO A 4 -17.05 -1.47 -2.57
N CYS A 5 -16.09 -0.63 -2.97
CA CYS A 5 -15.46 0.31 -2.07
C CYS A 5 -16.44 1.43 -1.71
N LEU A 6 -16.63 1.66 -0.41
CA LEU A 6 -17.55 2.69 0.11
C LEU A 6 -16.83 4.01 0.44
N LEU A 7 -15.56 4.14 0.09
CA LEU A 7 -14.80 5.37 0.31
C LEU A 7 -15.10 6.40 -0.77
N ASP A 8 -15.25 7.65 -0.35
CA ASP A 8 -15.62 8.76 -1.21
C ASP A 8 -14.65 8.92 -2.39
N GLY A 9 -15.20 8.99 -3.60
CA GLY A 9 -14.42 9.08 -4.84
C GLY A 9 -13.86 7.76 -5.39
N CYS A 10 -14.11 6.60 -4.77
CA CYS A 10 -13.62 5.32 -5.28
C CYS A 10 -14.72 4.38 -5.79
N LYS A 11 -14.67 4.09 -7.10
CA LYS A 11 -15.62 3.20 -7.79
C LYS A 11 -15.11 1.77 -7.93
N HIS A 12 -14.12 1.38 -7.13
CA HIS A 12 -13.50 0.06 -7.24
C HIS A 12 -14.41 -1.00 -6.62
N VAL A 13 -14.52 -2.15 -7.29
CA VAL A 13 -15.33 -3.27 -6.82
C VAL A 13 -14.45 -4.51 -6.80
N CYS A 14 -14.39 -5.15 -5.64
CA CYS A 14 -13.61 -6.37 -5.44
C CYS A 14 -14.52 -7.60 -5.51
N SER A 15 -13.92 -8.75 -5.84
CA SER A 15 -14.62 -10.04 -5.87
C SER A 15 -14.77 -10.67 -4.48
N SER A 16 -14.05 -10.14 -3.49
CA SER A 16 -13.94 -10.70 -2.14
C SER A 16 -13.81 -9.61 -1.08
N ALA A 17 -14.29 -9.86 0.14
CA ALA A 17 -14.14 -8.94 1.27
C ALA A 17 -12.66 -8.70 1.66
N GLY A 18 -11.82 -9.75 1.59
CA GLY A 18 -10.39 -9.63 1.87
C GLY A 18 -9.65 -8.73 0.88
N ASP A 19 -10.04 -8.79 -0.40
CA ASP A 19 -9.51 -7.89 -1.42
C ASP A 19 -9.97 -6.45 -1.19
N LEU A 20 -11.22 -6.25 -0.79
CA LEU A 20 -11.73 -4.93 -0.43
C LEU A 20 -10.96 -4.34 0.75
N MET A 21 -10.71 -5.10 1.82
CA MET A 21 -9.90 -4.64 2.96
C MET A 21 -8.48 -4.25 2.52
N ARG A 22 -7.84 -5.06 1.69
CA ARG A 22 -6.50 -4.77 1.16
C ARG A 22 -6.51 -3.54 0.26
N HIS A 23 -7.56 -3.36 -0.55
CA HIS A 23 -7.75 -2.19 -1.39
C HIS A 23 -7.88 -0.91 -0.55
N GLN A 24 -8.63 -0.94 0.55
CA GLN A 24 -8.77 0.20 1.48
C GLN A 24 -7.46 0.61 2.15
N GLN A 25 -6.47 -0.29 2.21
CA GLN A 25 -5.10 0.04 2.66
C GLN A 25 -4.22 0.63 1.56
N SER A 26 -4.72 0.86 0.35
CA SER A 26 -3.93 1.46 -0.73
C SER A 26 -3.65 2.95 -0.50
N LEU A 27 -2.61 3.45 -1.16
CA LEU A 27 -2.21 4.87 -1.11
C LEU A 27 -3.33 5.84 -1.58
N ARG A 28 -4.33 5.33 -2.30
CA ARG A 28 -5.50 6.13 -2.70
C ARG A 28 -6.41 6.49 -1.54
N HIS A 29 -6.43 5.65 -0.50
CA HIS A 29 -7.36 5.74 0.62
C HIS A 29 -6.71 6.09 1.94
N ARG A 30 -5.43 5.75 2.09
CA ARG A 30 -4.66 6.09 3.28
C ARG A 30 -3.32 6.71 2.90
N PRO A 31 -2.86 7.72 3.66
CA PRO A 31 -1.54 8.25 3.47
C PRO A 31 -0.48 7.17 3.76
N PRO A 32 0.68 7.23 3.08
CA PRO A 32 1.81 6.39 3.43
C PRO A 32 2.23 6.65 4.87
N GLN A 33 2.52 5.58 5.60
CA GLN A 33 3.03 5.62 6.98
C GLN A 33 4.47 5.11 7.07
N TYR A 34 4.93 4.34 6.09
CA TYR A 34 6.25 3.73 6.06
C TYR A 34 7.04 4.31 4.90
N PHE A 35 8.01 5.17 5.20
CA PHE A 35 8.79 5.84 4.18
C PHE A 35 10.15 5.18 4.02
N CYS A 36 10.62 5.13 2.77
CA CYS A 36 11.97 4.71 2.48
C CYS A 36 12.94 5.88 2.71
N SER A 37 13.85 5.80 3.67
CA SER A 37 14.87 6.83 3.93
C SER A 37 15.82 7.02 2.73
N GLY A 38 16.11 5.95 1.99
CA GLY A 38 17.02 6.02 0.83
C GLY A 38 16.45 6.63 -0.44
N CYS A 39 15.12 6.76 -0.60
CA CYS A 39 14.52 7.34 -1.80
C CYS A 39 13.28 8.22 -1.56
N GLY A 40 12.86 8.39 -0.30
CA GLY A 40 11.68 9.15 0.10
C GLY A 40 10.34 8.48 -0.20
N TYR A 41 10.31 7.31 -0.85
CA TYR A 41 9.06 6.71 -1.29
C TYR A 41 8.22 6.18 -0.12
N GLY A 42 6.95 6.56 -0.09
CA GLY A 42 6.00 6.20 0.96
C GLY A 42 5.20 4.94 0.64
N PHE A 43 5.02 4.09 1.64
CA PHE A 43 4.21 2.89 1.61
C PHE A 43 3.16 2.94 2.72
N THR A 44 1.98 2.38 2.47
CA THR A 44 0.92 2.25 3.49
C THR A 44 1.10 1.06 4.41
N ARG A 45 1.98 0.11 4.05
CA ARG A 45 2.19 -1.14 4.77
C ARG A 45 3.68 -1.46 4.97
N PRO A 46 4.05 -2.11 6.09
CA PRO A 46 5.45 -2.41 6.41
C PRO A 46 6.04 -3.51 5.51
N ASP A 47 5.24 -4.51 5.11
CA ASP A 47 5.68 -5.59 4.23
C ASP A 47 5.96 -5.08 2.81
N ALA A 48 5.21 -4.08 2.35
CA ALA A 48 5.48 -3.40 1.08
C ALA A 48 6.84 -2.69 1.10
N LEU A 49 7.17 -1.98 2.19
CA LEU A 49 8.50 -1.40 2.38
C LEU A 49 9.57 -2.49 2.45
N LYS A 50 9.36 -3.56 3.22
CA LYS A 50 10.33 -4.67 3.33
C LYS A 50 10.64 -5.30 1.97
N ARG A 51 9.62 -5.55 1.15
CA ARG A 51 9.78 -6.05 -0.22
C ARG A 51 10.50 -5.04 -1.12
N HIS A 52 10.20 -3.75 -0.96
CA HIS A 52 10.92 -2.68 -1.66
C HIS A 52 12.41 -2.71 -1.31
N LEU A 53 12.78 -2.78 -0.03
CA LEU A 53 14.17 -2.86 0.41
C LEU A 53 14.86 -4.13 -0.09
N ASN A 54 14.14 -5.25 -0.15
CA ASN A 54 14.69 -6.50 -0.69
C ASN A 54 15.03 -6.38 -2.19
N ASN A 55 14.16 -5.72 -2.97
CA ASN A 55 14.40 -5.50 -4.39
C ASN A 55 15.33 -4.30 -4.68
N LYS A 56 15.45 -3.36 -3.75
CA LYS A 56 16.28 -2.16 -3.87
C LYS A 56 17.36 -2.16 -2.80
N PRO A 57 18.46 -2.90 -3.00
CA PRO A 57 19.57 -2.95 -2.04
C PRO A 57 20.17 -1.55 -1.76
N ARG A 58 20.16 -0.64 -2.76
CA ARG A 58 20.56 0.76 -2.58
C ARG A 58 19.68 1.51 -1.57
N CYS A 59 18.39 1.21 -1.55
CA CYS A 59 17.47 1.75 -0.57
C CYS A 59 17.66 1.07 0.79
N ARG A 60 17.85 -0.26 0.81
CA ARG A 60 18.12 -1.04 2.03
C ARG A 60 19.34 -0.56 2.80
N ALA A 61 20.40 -0.13 2.13
CA ALA A 61 21.59 0.40 2.81
C ALA A 61 21.32 1.67 3.63
N ALA A 62 20.21 2.36 3.39
CA ALA A 62 19.81 3.57 4.11
C ALA A 62 18.77 3.31 5.23
N HIS A 63 18.47 2.04 5.53
CA HIS A 63 17.54 1.59 6.57
C HIS A 63 18.23 0.64 7.55
#